data_AF-A0A4U6C1Y1-F1
#
_entry.id   AF-A0A4U6C1Y1-F1
#
_cell.length_a   1.000
_cell.length_b   1.000
_cell.length_c   1.000
_cell.angle_alpha   90.00
_cell.angle_beta   90.00
_cell.angle_gamma   90.00
#
_symmetry.space_group_name_H-M   'P 1'
#
loop_
_entity.id
_entity.type
_entity.pdbx_description
1 polymer ?
#
loop_
_entity_poly.entity_id
_entity_poly.type
_entity_poly.pdbx_seq_one_letter_code
_entity_poly.pdbx_strand_id
1 'polypeptide(L)'
;MTSEARFRQPATTAMAAVFWLAMIEPTFAQSGVENVLQNIVDMLQGNVTRLLAIIAVIIVGITWMFGFMDLRKAAYCVLGIGIAFGAHEVVNGLAGGGT
;
A
#
# COMPACT_ATOMS: atom_id res chain seq x y z
N MET A 1 61.54 -14.97 -9.99
CA MET A 1 61.01 -14.65 -11.34
C MET A 1 60.08 -15.80 -11.69
N THR A 2 58.77 -15.73 -11.74
CA THR A 2 57.79 -14.65 -11.94
C THR A 2 56.47 -15.14 -11.31
N SER A 3 55.87 -14.37 -10.41
CA SER A 3 54.51 -14.65 -9.93
C SER A 3 53.56 -13.93 -10.88
N GLU A 4 52.95 -14.69 -11.78
CA GLU A 4 51.92 -14.22 -12.72
C GLU A 4 50.68 -13.80 -11.91
N ALA A 5 50.63 -12.53 -11.49
CA ALA A 5 49.45 -11.94 -10.86
C ALA A 5 48.32 -11.89 -11.90
N ARG A 6 47.39 -12.85 -11.77
CA ARG A 6 46.22 -13.01 -12.63
C ARG A 6 45.29 -11.81 -12.46
N PHE A 7 45.50 -10.80 -13.30
CA PHE A 7 44.77 -9.55 -13.43
C PHE A 7 43.36 -9.77 -14.02
N ARG A 8 42.46 -10.43 -13.30
CA ARG A 8 41.07 -10.64 -13.75
C ARG A 8 40.12 -10.67 -12.55
N GLN A 9 39.77 -9.52 -11.95
CA GLN A 9 38.49 -9.34 -11.20
C GLN A 9 38.24 -7.95 -10.52
N PRO A 10 38.71 -6.77 -11.00
CA PRO A 10 38.28 -5.52 -10.35
C PRO A 10 36.81 -5.16 -10.61
N ALA A 11 36.17 -5.73 -11.65
CA ALA A 11 34.81 -5.39 -12.03
C ALA A 11 33.74 -5.96 -11.08
N THR A 12 33.95 -7.18 -10.56
CA THR A 12 32.96 -7.86 -9.72
C THR A 12 32.94 -7.29 -8.29
N THR A 13 34.09 -6.89 -7.77
CA THR A 13 34.22 -6.22 -6.47
C THR A 13 33.73 -4.78 -6.51
N ALA A 14 33.93 -4.06 -7.63
CA ALA A 14 33.39 -2.70 -7.78
C ALA A 14 31.85 -2.70 -7.81
N MET A 15 31.21 -3.65 -8.50
CA MET A 15 29.75 -3.77 -8.51
C MET A 15 29.19 -4.19 -7.14
N ALA A 16 29.87 -5.07 -6.41
CA ALA A 16 29.47 -5.44 -5.05
C ALA A 16 29.60 -4.27 -4.05
N ALA A 17 30.61 -3.42 -4.21
CA ALA A 17 30.79 -2.21 -3.39
C ALA A 17 29.72 -1.15 -3.69
N VAL A 18 29.34 -0.97 -4.96
CA VAL A 18 28.22 -0.10 -5.36
C VAL A 18 26.89 -0.62 -4.82
N PHE A 19 26.67 -1.94 -4.82
CA PHE A 19 25.48 -2.57 -4.27
C PHE A 19 25.41 -2.45 -2.73
N TRP A 20 26.55 -2.52 -2.04
CA TRP A 20 26.67 -2.23 -0.61
C TRP A 20 26.48 -0.75 -0.27
N LEU A 21 27.01 0.16 -1.09
CA LEU A 21 26.86 1.61 -0.89
C LEU A 21 25.43 2.08 -1.21
N ALA A 22 24.75 1.45 -2.17
CA ALA A 22 23.32 1.68 -2.45
C ALA A 22 22.38 1.16 -1.35
N MET A 23 22.85 0.23 -0.51
CA MET A 23 22.14 -0.23 0.69
C MET A 23 22.38 0.67 1.91
N ILE A 24 23.37 1.58 1.88
CA ILE A 24 23.79 2.33 3.07
C ILE A 24 23.10 3.68 3.23
N GLU A 25 22.43 4.25 2.21
CA GLU A 25 21.49 5.36 2.44
C GLU A 25 20.29 5.36 1.47
N PRO A 26 19.13 4.88 1.96
CA PRO A 26 17.84 5.48 1.65
C PRO A 26 17.27 6.26 2.84
N THR A 27 18.01 6.43 3.95
CA THR A 27 17.43 6.78 5.24
C THR A 27 17.24 8.28 5.51
N PHE A 28 17.79 9.19 4.70
CA PHE A 28 17.71 10.63 4.97
C PHE A 28 16.72 11.42 4.09
N ALA A 29 16.20 10.84 3.00
CA ALA A 29 15.13 11.44 2.19
C ALA A 29 13.77 10.70 2.35
N GLN A 30 13.79 9.49 2.91
CA GLN A 30 12.60 8.67 3.13
C GLN A 30 11.74 9.20 4.29
N SER A 31 12.29 9.89 5.30
CA SER A 31 11.48 10.36 6.44
C SER A 31 10.45 11.43 6.08
N GLY A 32 10.75 12.33 5.15
CA GLY A 32 9.81 13.37 4.70
C GLY A 32 8.76 12.85 3.73
N VAL A 33 9.16 12.01 2.77
CA VAL A 33 8.26 11.45 1.76
C VAL A 33 7.38 10.34 2.34
N GLU A 34 7.90 9.51 3.22
CA GLU A 34 7.11 8.49 3.95
C GLU A 34 6.05 9.17 4.82
N ASN A 35 6.39 10.20 5.60
CA ASN A 35 5.42 10.91 6.44
C ASN A 35 4.32 11.60 5.62
N VAL A 36 4.66 12.17 4.46
CA VAL A 36 3.65 12.76 3.56
C VAL A 36 2.77 11.67 2.95
N LEU A 37 3.36 10.56 2.51
CA LEU A 37 2.63 9.47 1.89
C LEU A 37 1.70 8.77 2.90
N GLN A 38 2.14 8.56 4.14
CA GLN A 38 1.32 8.04 5.22
C GLN A 38 0.20 9.01 5.61
N ASN A 39 0.46 10.32 5.72
CA ASN A 39 -0.60 11.31 5.94
C ASN A 39 -1.64 11.32 4.81
N ILE A 40 -1.23 11.13 3.55
CA ILE A 40 -2.17 11.01 2.42
C ILE A 40 -2.97 9.71 2.55
N VAL A 41 -2.33 8.59 2.85
CA VAL A 41 -3.00 7.31 3.07
C VAL A 41 -4.00 7.43 4.22
N ASP A 42 -3.62 8.04 5.34
CA ASP A 42 -4.50 8.29 6.50
C ASP A 42 -5.66 9.22 6.16
N MET A 43 -5.45 10.24 5.32
CA MET A 43 -6.54 11.09 4.82
C MET A 43 -7.48 10.31 3.87
N LEU A 44 -6.92 9.40 3.06
CA LEU A 44 -7.65 8.57 2.11
C LEU A 44 -8.23 7.28 2.71
N GLN A 45 -7.90 6.93 3.94
CA GLN A 45 -8.41 5.72 4.60
C GLN A 45 -9.09 6.03 5.94
N GLY A 46 -8.87 7.23 6.48
CA GLY A 46 -9.53 7.74 7.67
C GLY A 46 -11.00 8.09 7.45
N ASN A 47 -11.50 9.04 8.25
CA ASN A 47 -12.94 9.32 8.36
C ASN A 47 -13.61 9.73 7.03
N VAL A 48 -12.85 10.32 6.11
CA VAL A 48 -13.34 10.74 4.78
C VAL A 48 -13.82 9.54 3.96
N THR A 49 -13.14 8.41 4.02
CA THR A 49 -13.47 7.21 3.23
C THR A 49 -14.68 6.49 3.78
N ARG A 50 -14.83 6.47 5.10
CA ARG A 50 -16.06 6.02 5.75
C ARG A 50 -17.26 6.86 5.32
N LEU A 51 -17.12 8.20 5.28
CA LEU A 51 -18.18 9.11 4.82
C LEU A 51 -18.56 8.85 3.35
N LEU A 52 -17.56 8.73 2.47
CA LEU A 52 -17.79 8.52 1.04
C LEU A 52 -18.50 7.18 0.78
N ALA A 53 -18.10 6.11 1.48
CA ALA A 53 -18.76 4.83 1.29
C ALA A 53 -20.19 4.78 1.82
N ILE A 54 -20.51 5.50 2.91
CA ILE A 54 -21.90 5.59 3.39
C ILE A 54 -22.79 6.22 2.31
N ILE A 55 -22.31 7.28 1.65
CA ILE A 55 -23.03 7.91 0.53
C ILE A 55 -23.22 6.90 -0.61
N ALA A 56 -22.19 6.13 -0.95
CA ALA A 56 -22.28 5.08 -1.97
C ALA A 56 -23.31 3.99 -1.60
N VAL A 57 -23.34 3.53 -0.34
CA VAL A 57 -24.33 2.57 0.17
C VAL A 57 -25.76 3.11 0.03
N ILE A 58 -25.98 4.38 0.35
CA ILE A 58 -27.30 5.03 0.23
C ILE A 58 -27.77 5.00 -1.22
N ILE A 59 -26.90 5.36 -2.18
CA ILE A 59 -27.24 5.34 -3.62
C ILE A 59 -27.61 3.93 -4.09
N VAL A 60 -26.88 2.91 -3.64
CA VAL A 60 -27.15 1.50 -3.97
C VAL A 60 -28.49 1.06 -3.40
N GLY A 61 -28.79 1.41 -2.15
CA GLY A 61 -30.08 1.12 -1.51
C GLY A 61 -31.26 1.76 -2.25
N ILE A 62 -31.12 3.03 -2.64
CA ILE A 62 -32.13 3.74 -3.43
C ILE A 62 -32.31 3.08 -4.81
N THR A 63 -31.22 2.75 -5.49
CA THR A 63 -31.23 2.09 -6.80
C THR A 63 -31.92 0.71 -6.74
N TRP A 64 -31.74 0.00 -5.63
CA TRP A 64 -32.41 -1.28 -5.38
C TRP A 64 -33.92 -1.11 -5.14
N MET A 65 -34.35 -0.07 -4.41
CA MET A 65 -35.78 0.21 -4.19
C MET A 65 -36.54 0.59 -5.47
N PHE A 66 -35.87 1.22 -6.44
CA PHE A 66 -36.47 1.54 -7.74
C PHE A 66 -36.50 0.35 -8.72
N GLY A 67 -36.06 -0.84 -8.31
CA GLY A 67 -36.15 -2.06 -9.12
C GLY A 67 -35.16 -2.11 -10.29
N PHE A 68 -34.20 -1.17 -10.37
CA PHE A 68 -33.15 -1.17 -11.39
C PHE A 68 -32.07 -2.24 -11.12
N MET A 69 -32.00 -2.78 -9.90
CA MET A 69 -31.00 -3.75 -9.48
C MET A 69 -31.64 -4.95 -8.78
N ASP A 70 -31.30 -6.17 -9.20
CA ASP A 70 -31.75 -7.40 -8.54
C ASP A 70 -31.06 -7.61 -7.18
N LEU A 71 -31.72 -8.33 -6.26
CA LEU A 71 -31.19 -8.72 -4.94
C LEU A 71 -29.76 -9.28 -5.00
N ARG A 72 -29.46 -10.06 -6.03
CA ARG A 72 -28.12 -10.64 -6.22
C ARG A 72 -27.06 -9.59 -6.56
N LYS A 73 -27.41 -8.58 -7.36
CA LYS A 73 -26.51 -7.46 -7.71
C LYS A 73 -26.29 -6.54 -6.50
N ALA A 74 -27.35 -6.28 -5.74
CA ALA A 74 -27.27 -5.52 -4.49
C ALA A 74 -26.35 -6.22 -3.47
N ALA A 75 -26.47 -7.55 -3.33
CA ALA A 75 -25.62 -8.33 -2.43
C ALA A 75 -24.13 -8.25 -2.77
N TYR A 76 -23.76 -8.31 -4.07
CA TYR A 76 -22.36 -8.14 -4.48
C TYR A 76 -21.81 -6.75 -4.14
N CYS A 77 -22.64 -5.72 -4.22
CA CYS A 77 -22.22 -4.36 -3.87
C CYS A 77 -21.95 -4.22 -2.36
N VAL A 78 -22.85 -4.74 -1.52
CA VAL A 78 -22.66 -4.74 -0.06
C VAL A 78 -21.43 -5.56 0.36
N LEU A 79 -21.21 -6.71 -0.29
CA LEU A 79 -20.02 -7.54 -0.08
C LEU A 79 -18.74 -6.77 -0.41
N GLY A 80 -18.70 -6.07 -1.55
CA GLY A 80 -17.54 -5.28 -1.97
C GLY A 80 -17.19 -4.17 -0.98
N ILE A 81 -18.19 -3.49 -0.43
CA ILE A 81 -18.00 -2.43 0.57
C ILE A 81 -17.48 -3.03 1.89
N GLY A 82 -18.02 -4.19 2.31
CA GLY A 82 -17.51 -4.93 3.47
C GLY A 82 -16.05 -5.35 3.32
N ILE A 83 -15.62 -5.76 2.12
CA ILE A 83 -14.23 -6.14 1.84
C ILE A 83 -13.31 -4.91 1.83
N ALA A 84 -13.73 -3.79 1.24
CA ALA A 84 -12.93 -2.56 1.19
C ALA A 84 -12.57 -2.05 2.60
N PHE A 85 -13.54 -2.08 3.52
CA PHE A 85 -13.29 -1.71 4.92
C PHE A 85 -12.65 -2.82 5.74
N GLY A 86 -13.00 -4.09 5.51
CA GLY A 86 -12.42 -5.22 6.22
C GLY A 86 -10.92 -5.38 5.94
N ALA A 87 -10.49 -5.13 4.70
CA ALA A 87 -9.07 -5.16 4.33
C ALA A 87 -8.26 -4.09 5.08
N HIS A 88 -8.81 -2.89 5.24
CA HIS A 88 -8.16 -1.81 5.98
C HIS A 88 -7.90 -2.17 7.44
N GLU A 89 -8.90 -2.75 8.13
CA GLU A 89 -8.76 -3.20 9.52
C GLU A 89 -7.72 -4.31 9.67
N VAL A 90 -7.63 -5.24 8.69
CA VAL A 90 -6.60 -6.29 8.70
C VAL A 90 -5.20 -5.71 8.52
N VAL A 91 -5.04 -4.75 7.60
CA VAL A 91 -3.75 -4.06 7.40
C VAL A 91 -3.34 -3.32 8.68
N ASN A 92 -4.26 -2.63 9.35
CA ASN A 92 -3.98 -1.96 10.62
C ASN A 92 -3.63 -2.94 11.74
N GLY A 93 -4.31 -4.09 11.83
CA GLY A 93 -3.97 -5.13 12.80
C GLY A 93 -2.57 -5.71 12.58
N LEU A 94 -2.13 -5.81 11.32
CA LEU A 94 -0.83 -6.35 10.93
C LEU A 94 0.31 -5.32 10.99
N ALA A 95 0.02 -4.04 10.74
CA ALA A 95 0.99 -2.94 10.78
C ALA A 95 1.43 -2.56 12.20
N GLY A 96 0.91 -3.25 13.22
CA GLY A 96 1.19 -2.99 14.63
C GLY A 96 -0.01 -2.33 15.30
N GLY A 97 -1.09 -3.08 15.49
CA GLY A 97 -2.20 -2.68 16.34
C GLY A 97 -1.73 -2.48 17.78
N GLY A 98 -1.46 -1.24 18.15
CA GLY A 98 -0.98 -0.85 19.48
C GLY A 98 -1.15 0.65 19.71
N THR A 99 -2.41 1.06 19.86
CA THR A 99 -2.94 2.38 20.26
C THR A 99 -2.65 3.58 19.36
#